data_AF-A0A1C4XF17-F1
#
_entry.id   AF-A0A1C4XF17-F1
#
_cell.length_a   1.000
_cell.length_b   1.000
_cell.length_c   1.000
_cell.angle_alpha   90.00
_cell.angle_beta   90.00
_cell.angle_gamma   90.00
#
_symmetry.space_group_name_H-M   'P 1'
#
loop_
_entity.id
_entity.type
_entity.pdbx_description
1 polymer ?
#
loop_
_entity_poly.entity_id
_entity_poly.type
_entity_poly.pdbx_seq_one_letter_code
_entity_poly.pdbx_strand_id
1 'polypeptide(L)'
;MINGDGDVNTAHRLLAGAIETGDHGYRAADPALVEAMHTLLLCWYGSTPAYWEPFFAVLRRIRPRPPDVLALASDSFADPVRTGKAALGRIDAVLRTLTENEDPTRIMRIGTASVYLDRLGDSREASWRLVEHGRSGGVPRRHLGALMHLCLDDFLTGRWDEAEELAVEGQRTCDTSGFSFFAWYFRYNRAILAAGRGRFDEAYALADEITHWALPRGVAAAALFAQHPRVLAAMGQGDYDAAFGHAAAMSPPGVLASHVPHCTWVMFDLVEAAVRTGRTSRRCGTRTWPACRPGWPCSRPARRPSSSTTTSR
;
A
#
# COMPACT_ATOMS: atom_id res chain seq x y z
N MET A 1 -1.00 11.29 16.86
CA MET A 1 0.29 11.58 16.18
C MET A 1 0.27 11.37 14.67
N ILE A 2 -0.49 10.41 14.09
CA ILE A 2 -0.53 10.21 12.62
C ILE A 2 -1.86 10.59 11.96
N ASN A 3 -2.92 10.94 12.71
CA ASN A 3 -4.27 11.08 12.13
C ASN A 3 -4.44 12.33 11.21
N GLY A 4 -3.55 13.32 11.31
CA GLY A 4 -3.51 14.53 10.46
C GLY A 4 -2.27 14.56 9.55
N ASP A 5 -1.56 15.69 9.47
CA ASP A 5 -0.34 15.84 8.66
C ASP A 5 0.92 15.19 9.26
N GLY A 6 0.76 14.16 10.10
CA GLY A 6 1.83 13.63 10.94
C GLY A 6 3.03 13.10 10.15
N ASP A 7 4.23 13.50 10.58
CA ASP A 7 5.50 12.95 10.09
C ASP A 7 5.66 11.50 10.58
N VAL A 8 5.53 10.56 9.65
CA VAL A 8 5.69 9.11 9.88
C VAL A 8 7.03 8.79 10.53
N ASN A 9 8.09 9.50 10.17
CA ASN A 9 9.44 9.24 10.66
C ASN A 9 9.56 9.59 12.13
N THR A 10 9.00 10.74 12.51
CA THR A 10 8.98 11.17 13.91
C THR A 10 8.06 10.28 14.75
N ALA A 11 6.86 9.95 14.24
CA ALA A 11 5.97 9.03 14.93
C ALA A 11 6.59 7.64 15.14
N HIS A 12 7.29 7.10 14.13
CA HIS A 12 8.00 5.84 14.21
C HIS A 12 9.10 5.86 15.26
N ARG A 13 10.00 6.86 15.21
CA ARG A 13 11.12 6.97 16.14
C ARG A 13 10.65 7.14 17.59
N LEU A 14 9.65 7.99 17.81
CA LEU A 14 9.09 8.20 19.16
C LEU A 14 8.49 6.92 19.73
N LEU A 15 7.72 6.20 18.92
CA LEU A 15 7.08 4.96 19.36
C LEU A 15 8.10 3.84 19.58
N ALA A 16 9.05 3.66 18.67
CA ALA A 16 10.14 2.70 18.82
C ALA A 16 10.98 2.99 20.07
N GLY A 17 11.30 4.26 20.32
CA GLY A 17 12.01 4.69 21.52
C GLY A 17 11.22 4.42 22.80
N ALA A 18 9.92 4.77 22.82
CA ALA A 18 9.05 4.54 23.97
C ALA A 18 8.92 3.05 24.33
N ILE A 19 8.83 2.17 23.32
CA ILE A 19 8.82 0.72 23.51
C ILE A 19 10.16 0.23 24.06
N GLU A 20 11.28 0.75 23.58
CA GLU A 20 12.59 0.28 24.07
C GLU A 20 12.86 0.70 25.52
N THR A 21 12.35 1.87 25.95
CA THR A 21 12.51 2.38 27.32
C THR A 21 11.40 1.99 28.28
N GLY A 22 10.40 1.22 27.84
CA GLY A 22 9.23 0.86 28.65
C GLY A 22 9.53 -0.16 29.74
N ASP A 23 8.67 -0.21 30.76
CA ASP A 23 8.76 -1.11 31.92
C ASP A 23 7.97 -2.43 31.75
N HIS A 24 7.39 -2.66 30.57
CA HIS A 24 6.59 -3.85 30.22
C HIS A 24 7.35 -5.19 30.31
N GLY A 25 8.69 -5.15 30.36
CA GLY A 25 9.53 -6.35 30.49
C GLY A 25 9.35 -7.35 29.33
N TYR A 26 8.97 -6.85 28.16
CA TYR A 26 8.64 -7.61 26.95
C TYR A 26 7.63 -8.77 27.16
N ARG A 27 6.68 -8.60 28.10
CA ARG A 27 5.67 -9.62 28.39
C ARG A 27 4.55 -9.58 27.36
N ALA A 28 4.22 -10.73 26.76
CA ALA A 28 3.12 -10.84 25.79
C ALA A 28 1.74 -10.56 26.40
N ALA A 29 1.61 -10.70 27.72
CA ALA A 29 0.40 -10.39 28.46
C ALA A 29 0.22 -8.89 28.75
N ASP A 30 1.24 -8.06 28.46
CA ASP A 30 1.14 -6.62 28.64
C ASP A 30 0.34 -5.99 27.48
N PRO A 31 -0.88 -5.49 27.74
CA PRO A 31 -1.72 -4.95 26.68
C PRO A 31 -1.12 -3.68 26.07
N ALA A 32 -0.41 -2.85 26.85
CA ALA A 32 0.17 -1.61 26.34
C ALA A 32 1.31 -1.90 25.35
N LEU A 33 2.16 -2.89 25.64
CA LEU A 33 3.17 -3.35 24.70
C LEU A 33 2.54 -3.88 23.40
N VAL A 34 1.51 -4.72 23.52
CA VAL A 34 0.86 -5.32 22.34
C VAL A 34 0.20 -4.24 21.47
N GLU A 35 -0.48 -3.28 22.08
CA GLU A 35 -1.06 -2.13 21.36
C GLU A 35 0.02 -1.25 20.71
N ALA A 36 1.12 -0.99 21.43
CA ALA A 36 2.25 -0.23 20.90
C ALA A 36 2.90 -0.93 19.71
N MET A 37 3.06 -2.26 19.75
CA MET A 37 3.59 -3.05 18.65
C MET A 37 2.68 -3.03 17.42
N HIS A 38 1.36 -3.19 17.59
CA HIS A 38 0.45 -3.06 16.45
C HIS A 38 0.44 -1.64 15.87
N THR A 39 0.65 -0.63 16.70
CA THR A 39 0.80 0.75 16.22
C THR A 39 2.13 0.93 15.49
N LEU A 40 3.21 0.31 15.98
CA LEU A 40 4.53 0.36 15.35
C LEU A 40 4.54 -0.30 13.98
N LEU A 41 3.56 -1.15 13.63
CA LEU A 41 3.39 -1.64 12.25
C LEU A 41 3.32 -0.50 11.21
N LEU A 42 3.09 0.76 11.61
CA LEU A 42 3.32 1.95 10.78
C LEU A 42 4.70 1.97 10.08
N CYS A 43 5.67 1.13 10.49
CA CYS A 43 6.87 0.80 9.74
C CYS A 43 6.63 0.61 8.24
N TRP A 44 5.49 0.03 7.86
CA TRP A 44 5.16 -0.23 6.46
C TRP A 44 5.09 1.06 5.62
N TYR A 45 4.71 2.20 6.20
CA TYR A 45 4.68 3.49 5.51
C TYR A 45 6.05 3.93 4.99
N GLY A 46 7.13 3.46 5.62
CA GLY A 46 8.50 3.73 5.19
C GLY A 46 8.94 2.91 3.98
N SER A 47 8.32 1.75 3.71
CA SER A 47 8.66 0.86 2.58
C SER A 47 10.16 0.54 2.43
N THR A 48 10.90 0.49 3.55
CA THR A 48 12.30 0.05 3.59
C THR A 48 12.55 -0.87 4.78
N PRO A 49 13.55 -1.78 4.71
CA PRO A 49 13.90 -2.66 5.82
C PRO A 49 14.23 -1.91 7.13
N ALA A 50 14.82 -0.71 7.05
CA ALA A 50 15.26 0.07 8.21
C ALA A 50 14.10 0.42 9.16
N TYR A 51 12.88 0.60 8.66
CA TYR A 51 11.72 0.84 9.53
C TYR A 51 11.31 -0.43 10.28
N TRP A 52 11.50 -1.60 9.68
CA TRP A 52 11.11 -2.88 10.25
C TRP A 52 12.13 -3.45 11.24
N GLU A 53 13.40 -3.02 11.16
CA GLU A 53 14.47 -3.46 12.07
C GLU A 53 14.13 -3.28 13.57
N PRO A 54 13.70 -2.08 14.06
CA PRO A 54 13.30 -1.92 15.45
C PRO A 54 12.10 -2.79 15.83
N PHE A 55 11.12 -2.92 14.93
CA PHE A 55 9.95 -3.75 15.15
C PHE A 55 10.34 -5.21 15.36
N PHE A 56 11.17 -5.78 14.48
CA PHE A 56 11.62 -7.16 14.61
C PHE A 56 12.55 -7.38 15.81
N ALA A 57 13.34 -6.37 16.20
CA ALA A 57 14.15 -6.43 17.41
C ALA A 57 13.28 -6.60 18.66
N VAL A 58 12.21 -5.82 18.79
CA VAL A 58 11.26 -5.95 19.91
C VAL A 58 10.48 -7.26 19.82
N LEU A 59 9.97 -7.62 18.63
CA LEU A 59 9.18 -8.83 18.44
C LEU A 59 9.91 -10.10 18.92
N ARG A 60 11.23 -10.20 18.65
CA ARG A 60 12.06 -11.33 19.11
C ARG A 60 12.25 -11.39 20.63
N ARG A 61 12.07 -10.28 21.35
CA ARG A 61 12.21 -10.19 22.81
C ARG A 61 10.92 -10.52 23.55
N ILE A 62 9.77 -10.53 22.87
CA ILE A 62 8.48 -10.83 23.50
C ILE A 62 8.46 -12.26 24.06
N ARG A 63 7.97 -12.42 25.29
CA ARG A 63 7.87 -13.71 26.01
C ARG A 63 6.46 -13.98 26.55
N PRO A 64 5.99 -15.25 26.57
CA PRO A 64 6.70 -16.46 26.10
C PRO A 64 6.81 -16.54 24.58
N ARG A 65 5.87 -15.94 23.85
CA ARG A 65 5.88 -15.78 22.39
C ARG A 65 5.03 -14.56 22.00
N PRO A 66 5.25 -13.93 20.84
CA PRO A 66 4.37 -12.87 20.36
C PRO A 66 2.92 -13.34 20.21
N PRO A 67 1.92 -12.46 20.44
CA PRO A 67 0.53 -12.77 20.13
C PRO A 67 0.33 -13.18 18.67
N ASP A 68 -0.56 -14.14 18.44
CA ASP A 68 -0.70 -14.81 17.15
C ASP A 68 -0.98 -13.85 15.98
N VAL A 69 -1.90 -12.91 16.16
CA VAL A 69 -2.26 -11.94 15.10
C VAL A 69 -1.12 -10.94 14.84
N LEU A 70 -0.35 -10.57 15.86
CA LEU A 70 0.81 -9.69 15.69
C LEU A 70 1.93 -10.37 14.91
N ALA A 71 2.25 -11.62 15.26
CA ALA A 71 3.23 -12.43 14.55
C ALA A 71 2.79 -12.68 13.10
N LEU A 72 1.50 -12.92 12.89
CA LEU A 72 0.95 -13.14 11.57
C LEU A 72 1.05 -11.87 10.71
N ALA A 73 0.68 -10.71 11.23
CA ALA A 73 0.81 -9.45 10.53
C ALA A 73 2.27 -9.13 10.18
N SER A 74 3.23 -9.46 11.05
CA SER A 74 4.65 -9.28 10.74
C SER A 74 5.12 -10.21 9.62
N ASP A 75 4.61 -11.43 9.55
CA ASP A 75 4.98 -12.41 8.52
C ASP A 75 4.29 -12.12 7.18
N SER A 76 3.05 -11.64 7.18
CA SER A 76 2.30 -11.47 5.94
C SER A 76 2.44 -10.08 5.33
N PHE A 77 2.65 -9.04 6.14
CA PHE A 77 2.64 -7.65 5.68
C PHE A 77 4.03 -7.12 5.35
N ALA A 78 5.08 -7.62 6.01
CA ALA A 78 6.45 -7.19 5.77
C ALA A 78 7.01 -7.76 4.45
N ASP A 79 6.97 -9.08 4.27
CA ASP A 79 7.59 -9.74 3.11
C ASP A 79 6.83 -11.01 2.68
N PRO A 80 5.59 -10.87 2.18
CA PRO A 80 4.74 -12.00 1.83
C PRO A 80 5.39 -12.96 0.82
N VAL A 81 6.30 -12.47 -0.02
CA VAL A 81 7.06 -13.27 -0.99
C VAL A 81 7.91 -14.33 -0.29
N ARG A 82 8.53 -13.99 0.85
CA ARG A 82 9.44 -14.90 1.58
C ARG A 82 8.73 -15.64 2.72
N THR A 83 7.79 -15.00 3.40
CA THR A 83 7.17 -15.53 4.63
C THR A 83 5.69 -15.89 4.49
N GLY A 84 5.01 -15.43 3.43
CA GLY A 84 3.56 -15.59 3.28
C GLY A 84 3.10 -17.04 3.16
N LYS A 85 3.81 -17.88 2.41
CA LYS A 85 3.46 -19.31 2.26
C LYS A 85 3.40 -20.04 3.61
N ALA A 86 4.34 -19.76 4.51
CA ALA A 86 4.36 -20.34 5.85
C ALA A 86 3.31 -19.73 6.80
N ALA A 87 2.74 -18.58 6.44
CA ALA A 87 1.66 -17.92 7.19
C ALA A 87 0.26 -18.44 6.84
N LEU A 88 0.06 -19.06 5.66
CA LEU A 88 -1.26 -19.49 5.16
C LEU A 88 -2.05 -20.35 6.16
N GLY A 89 -1.46 -21.46 6.63
CA GLY A 89 -2.17 -22.33 7.59
C GLY A 89 -2.50 -21.64 8.91
N ARG A 90 -1.71 -20.63 9.32
CA ARG A 90 -1.95 -19.84 10.54
C ARG A 90 -3.06 -18.82 10.33
N ILE A 91 -3.11 -18.11 9.21
CA ILE A 91 -4.21 -17.18 8.92
C ILE A 91 -5.54 -17.94 8.77
N ASP A 92 -5.56 -19.09 8.10
CA ASP A 92 -6.76 -19.92 7.96
C ASP A 92 -7.28 -20.43 9.32
N ALA A 93 -6.36 -20.75 10.25
CA ALA A 93 -6.74 -21.10 11.61
C ALA A 93 -7.33 -19.91 12.38
N VAL A 94 -6.73 -18.72 12.26
CA VAL A 94 -7.21 -17.50 12.92
C VAL A 94 -8.57 -17.07 12.37
N LEU A 95 -8.77 -17.09 11.06
CA LEU A 95 -10.04 -16.72 10.42
C LEU A 95 -11.20 -17.59 10.88
N ARG A 96 -10.99 -18.91 11.04
CA ARG A 96 -12.01 -19.83 11.58
C ARG A 96 -12.44 -19.55 13.02
N THR A 97 -11.67 -18.74 13.75
CA THR A 97 -12.03 -18.31 15.11
C THR A 97 -12.76 -16.99 15.15
N LEU A 98 -13.05 -16.36 14.00
CA LEU A 98 -13.88 -15.16 13.97
C LEU A 98 -15.30 -15.52 14.39
N THR A 99 -15.79 -14.81 15.39
CA THR A 99 -17.15 -14.95 15.91
C THR A 99 -18.04 -13.79 15.47
N GLU A 100 -19.34 -13.88 15.73
CA GLU A 100 -20.28 -12.78 15.45
C GLU A 100 -20.01 -11.54 16.32
N ASN A 101 -19.71 -11.76 17.60
CA ASN A 101 -19.46 -10.72 18.61
C ASN A 101 -17.96 -10.42 18.78
N GLU A 102 -17.18 -10.61 17.72
CA GLU A 102 -15.74 -10.45 17.73
C GLU A 102 -15.32 -9.01 18.06
N ASP A 103 -14.22 -8.85 18.80
CA ASP A 103 -13.66 -7.52 19.07
C ASP A 103 -13.31 -6.79 17.76
N PRO A 104 -13.84 -5.57 17.53
CA PRO A 104 -13.52 -4.76 16.36
C PRO A 104 -12.04 -4.56 16.10
N THR A 105 -11.23 -4.48 17.16
CA THR A 105 -9.77 -4.30 17.02
C THR A 105 -9.13 -5.57 16.49
N ARG A 106 -9.57 -6.74 16.95
CA ARG A 106 -9.14 -8.04 16.43
C ARG A 106 -9.55 -8.24 14.97
N ILE A 107 -10.78 -7.93 14.58
CA ILE A 107 -11.23 -7.99 13.17
C ILE A 107 -10.28 -7.18 12.28
N MET A 108 -9.99 -5.93 12.66
CA MET A 108 -9.10 -5.04 11.90
C MET A 108 -7.70 -5.62 11.71
N ARG A 109 -7.14 -6.21 12.77
CA ARG A 109 -5.79 -6.77 12.76
C ARG A 109 -5.71 -8.02 11.88
N ILE A 110 -6.74 -8.87 11.94
CA ILE A 110 -6.86 -10.05 11.07
C ILE A 110 -6.97 -9.60 9.61
N GLY A 111 -7.86 -8.65 9.29
CA GLY A 111 -7.98 -8.11 7.94
C GLY A 111 -6.66 -7.54 7.41
N THR A 112 -5.92 -6.81 8.23
CA THR A 112 -4.58 -6.30 7.85
C THR A 112 -3.60 -7.43 7.54
N ALA A 113 -3.59 -8.49 8.36
CA ALA A 113 -2.74 -9.66 8.11
C ALA A 113 -3.16 -10.46 6.87
N SER A 114 -4.41 -10.35 6.43
CA SER A 114 -4.96 -11.06 5.26
C SER A 114 -4.66 -10.39 3.90
N VAL A 115 -4.30 -9.11 3.87
CA VAL A 115 -4.21 -8.29 2.63
C VAL A 115 -3.38 -8.95 1.53
N TYR A 116 -2.17 -9.41 1.84
CA TYR A 116 -1.25 -9.98 0.85
C TYR A 116 -1.26 -11.51 0.81
N LEU A 117 -2.23 -12.14 1.45
CA LEU A 117 -2.42 -13.60 1.45
C LEU A 117 -3.66 -14.01 0.66
N ASP A 118 -4.36 -13.08 0.01
CA ASP A 118 -5.64 -13.30 -0.68
C ASP A 118 -6.67 -13.97 0.24
N ARG A 119 -6.82 -13.40 1.45
CA ARG A 119 -7.73 -13.88 2.51
C ARG A 119 -8.66 -12.79 3.06
N LEU A 120 -8.79 -11.67 2.36
CA LEU A 120 -9.66 -10.57 2.80
C LEU A 120 -11.14 -10.99 2.77
N GLY A 121 -11.56 -11.67 1.70
CA GLY A 121 -12.91 -12.19 1.53
C GLY A 121 -13.42 -13.07 2.68
N ASP A 122 -12.53 -13.82 3.34
CA ASP A 122 -12.86 -14.67 4.49
C ASP A 122 -13.24 -13.88 5.76
N SER A 123 -12.91 -12.59 5.79
CA SER A 123 -13.27 -11.65 6.87
C SER A 123 -14.28 -10.59 6.43
N ARG A 124 -14.89 -10.76 5.26
CA ARG A 124 -15.76 -9.77 4.63
C ARG A 124 -16.97 -9.42 5.49
N GLU A 125 -17.70 -10.41 5.98
CA GLU A 125 -18.89 -10.17 6.82
C GLU A 125 -18.53 -9.43 8.11
N ALA A 126 -17.41 -9.80 8.75
CA ALA A 126 -16.92 -9.11 9.93
C ALA A 126 -16.54 -7.66 9.63
N SER A 127 -15.94 -7.39 8.47
CA SER A 127 -15.64 -6.03 7.99
C SER A 127 -16.91 -5.21 7.74
N TRP A 128 -17.95 -5.81 7.14
CA TRP A 128 -19.24 -5.15 6.96
C TRP A 128 -19.90 -4.75 8.28
N ARG A 129 -19.82 -5.57 9.32
CA ARG A 129 -20.30 -5.19 10.66
C ARG A 129 -19.61 -3.94 11.20
N LEU A 130 -18.30 -3.78 10.93
CA LEU A 130 -17.56 -2.57 11.31
C LEU A 130 -17.98 -1.34 10.50
N VAL A 131 -18.31 -1.53 9.22
CA VAL A 131 -18.86 -0.46 8.38
C VAL A 131 -20.19 0.02 8.96
N GLU A 132 -21.12 -0.89 9.21
CA GLU A 132 -22.46 -0.56 9.74
C GLU A 132 -22.39 0.07 11.14
N HIS A 133 -21.51 -0.44 11.99
CA HIS A 133 -21.26 0.18 13.30
C HIS A 133 -20.73 1.60 13.16
N GLY A 134 -19.82 1.85 12.22
CA GLY A 134 -19.32 3.19 11.91
C GLY A 134 -20.38 4.15 11.40
N ARG A 135 -21.23 3.70 10.47
CA ARG A 135 -22.38 4.46 9.94
C ARG A 135 -23.38 4.82 11.04
N SER A 136 -23.50 3.98 12.06
CA SER A 136 -24.36 4.19 13.23
C SER A 136 -23.73 5.08 14.32
N GLY A 137 -22.61 5.76 14.05
CA GLY A 137 -21.92 6.65 15.00
C GLY A 137 -20.80 5.99 15.80
N GLY A 138 -20.32 4.82 15.38
CA GLY A 138 -19.17 4.14 15.96
C GLY A 138 -17.84 4.88 15.73
N VAL A 139 -16.76 4.35 16.32
CA VAL A 139 -15.42 4.99 16.28
C VAL A 139 -14.91 5.09 14.82
N PRO A 140 -14.66 6.31 14.29
CA PRO A 140 -14.34 6.50 12.87
C PRO A 140 -13.11 5.73 12.38
N ARG A 141 -12.08 5.58 13.23
CA ARG A 141 -10.84 4.87 12.85
C ARG A 141 -11.06 3.42 12.44
N ARG A 142 -12.00 2.73 13.10
CA ARG A 142 -12.31 1.30 12.84
C ARG A 142 -13.15 1.16 11.57
N HIS A 143 -14.12 2.05 11.40
CA HIS A 143 -14.90 2.16 10.18
C HIS A 143 -14.01 2.39 8.95
N LEU A 144 -13.09 3.37 9.01
CA LEU A 144 -12.13 3.63 7.94
C LEU A 144 -11.30 2.40 7.58
N GLY A 145 -10.79 1.67 8.57
CA GLY A 145 -10.00 0.46 8.30
C GLY A 145 -10.81 -0.63 7.60
N ALA A 146 -12.10 -0.77 7.92
CA ALA A 146 -12.96 -1.78 7.32
C ALA A 146 -13.27 -1.43 5.86
N LEU A 147 -13.54 -0.15 5.58
CA LEU A 147 -13.65 0.36 4.22
C LEU A 147 -12.37 0.10 3.42
N MET A 148 -11.19 0.33 4.03
CA MET A 148 -9.90 0.07 3.37
C MET A 148 -9.72 -1.41 2.96
N HIS A 149 -10.18 -2.35 3.78
CA HIS A 149 -10.12 -3.79 3.49
C HIS A 149 -11.15 -4.20 2.44
N LEU A 150 -12.39 -3.72 2.55
CA LEU A 150 -13.45 -4.02 1.60
C LEU A 150 -13.14 -3.46 0.20
N CYS A 151 -12.67 -2.22 0.07
CA CYS A 151 -12.28 -1.67 -1.24
C CYS A 151 -11.23 -2.53 -1.96
N LEU A 152 -10.26 -3.08 -1.22
CA LEU A 152 -9.26 -3.97 -1.81
C LEU A 152 -9.85 -5.31 -2.25
N ASP A 153 -10.64 -5.94 -1.37
CA ASP A 153 -11.33 -7.19 -1.66
C ASP A 153 -12.25 -7.04 -2.89
N ASP A 154 -13.00 -5.93 -2.96
CA ASP A 154 -13.93 -5.62 -4.03
C ASP A 154 -13.22 -5.36 -5.37
N PHE A 155 -12.07 -4.67 -5.34
CA PHE A 155 -11.26 -4.50 -6.54
C PHE A 155 -10.79 -5.84 -7.10
N LEU A 156 -10.25 -6.71 -6.24
CA LEU A 156 -9.70 -8.02 -6.63
C LEU A 156 -10.79 -9.03 -7.02
N THR A 157 -11.99 -8.92 -6.45
CA THR A 157 -13.12 -9.81 -6.73
C THR A 157 -14.09 -9.27 -7.80
N GLY A 158 -13.82 -8.09 -8.35
CA GLY A 158 -14.60 -7.50 -9.44
C GLY A 158 -15.87 -6.75 -9.01
N ARG A 159 -16.08 -6.48 -7.72
CA ARG A 159 -17.22 -5.71 -7.18
C ARG A 159 -16.97 -4.20 -7.27
N TRP A 160 -16.62 -3.71 -8.46
CA TRP A 160 -16.07 -2.36 -8.63
C TRP A 160 -17.04 -1.21 -8.36
N ASP A 161 -18.35 -1.43 -8.46
CA ASP A 161 -19.36 -0.42 -8.12
C ASP A 161 -19.39 -0.21 -6.60
N GLU A 162 -19.44 -1.30 -5.84
CA GLU A 162 -19.36 -1.30 -4.38
C GLU A 162 -18.03 -0.69 -3.89
N ALA A 163 -16.90 -1.08 -4.50
CA ALA A 163 -15.60 -0.51 -4.18
C ALA A 163 -15.54 1.02 -4.34
N GLU A 164 -16.20 1.57 -5.37
CA GLU A 164 -16.23 3.00 -5.66
C GLU A 164 -17.09 3.74 -4.64
N GLU A 165 -18.26 3.20 -4.29
CA GLU A 165 -19.13 3.75 -3.24
C GLU A 165 -18.41 3.79 -1.87
N LEU A 166 -17.78 2.67 -1.48
CA LEU A 166 -17.04 2.57 -0.23
C LEU A 166 -15.81 3.50 -0.21
N ALA A 167 -15.14 3.69 -1.35
CA ALA A 167 -14.02 4.61 -1.43
C ALA A 167 -14.44 6.08 -1.29
N VAL A 168 -15.58 6.46 -1.89
CA VAL A 168 -16.16 7.80 -1.74
C VAL A 168 -16.61 8.04 -0.30
N GLU A 169 -17.25 7.05 0.33
CA GLU A 169 -17.61 7.11 1.75
C GLU A 169 -16.38 7.29 2.64
N GLY A 170 -15.35 6.48 2.43
CA GLY A 170 -14.11 6.55 3.20
C GLY A 170 -13.40 7.90 3.08
N GLN A 171 -13.38 8.48 1.87
CA GLN A 171 -12.85 9.82 1.66
C GLN A 171 -13.66 10.87 2.43
N ARG A 172 -14.99 10.85 2.33
CA ARG A 172 -15.88 11.76 3.08
C ARG A 172 -15.68 11.64 4.59
N THR A 173 -15.51 10.43 5.09
CA THR A 173 -15.26 10.18 6.52
C THR A 173 -13.89 10.74 6.94
N CYS A 174 -12.86 10.62 6.11
CA CYS A 174 -11.55 11.24 6.38
C CYS A 174 -11.65 12.76 6.53
N ASP A 175 -12.39 13.40 5.62
CA ASP A 175 -12.55 14.86 5.55
C ASP A 175 -13.34 15.41 6.76
N THR A 176 -14.35 14.67 7.22
CA THR A 176 -15.26 15.11 8.29
C THR A 176 -14.82 14.71 9.70
N SER A 177 -14.02 13.65 9.85
CA SER A 177 -13.69 13.07 11.16
C SER A 177 -12.26 13.36 11.63
N GLY A 178 -11.50 14.22 10.94
CA GLY A 178 -10.13 14.57 11.33
C GLY A 178 -9.10 13.46 11.10
N PHE A 179 -9.37 12.58 10.12
CA PHE A 179 -8.52 11.45 9.74
C PHE A 179 -7.94 11.63 8.32
N SER A 180 -7.60 12.87 7.95
CA SER A 180 -7.14 13.25 6.61
C SER A 180 -5.91 12.46 6.14
N PHE A 181 -5.10 11.94 7.08
CA PHE A 181 -3.98 11.06 6.76
C PHE A 181 -4.39 9.81 5.97
N PHE A 182 -5.60 9.28 6.15
CA PHE A 182 -6.04 8.06 5.45
C PHE A 182 -6.66 8.34 4.07
N ALA A 183 -6.89 9.62 3.72
CA ALA A 183 -7.57 9.98 2.49
C ALA A 183 -6.80 9.54 1.22
N TRP A 184 -5.47 9.48 1.25
CA TRP A 184 -4.68 8.99 0.11
C TRP A 184 -5.03 7.54 -0.26
N TYR A 185 -5.41 6.71 0.72
CA TYR A 185 -5.74 5.32 0.48
C TYR A 185 -7.06 5.20 -0.31
N PHE A 186 -8.05 6.03 0.00
CA PHE A 186 -9.29 6.06 -0.77
C PHE A 186 -9.09 6.67 -2.16
N ARG A 187 -8.20 7.67 -2.31
CA ARG A 187 -7.75 8.12 -3.64
C ARG A 187 -7.10 6.99 -4.42
N TYR A 188 -6.27 6.16 -3.77
CA TYR A 188 -5.63 5.00 -4.40
C TYR A 188 -6.68 4.01 -4.93
N ASN A 189 -7.67 3.64 -4.11
CA ASN A 189 -8.75 2.73 -4.55
C ASN A 189 -9.53 3.29 -5.73
N ARG A 190 -9.85 4.59 -5.71
CA ARG A 190 -10.47 5.25 -6.86
C ARG A 190 -9.58 5.25 -8.10
N ALA A 191 -8.27 5.43 -7.95
CA ALA A 191 -7.32 5.45 -9.06
C ALA A 191 -7.21 4.09 -9.76
N ILE A 192 -7.15 2.98 -9.02
CA ILE A 192 -7.11 1.63 -9.61
C ILE A 192 -8.43 1.27 -10.29
N LEU A 193 -9.57 1.70 -9.73
CA LEU A 193 -10.89 1.53 -10.35
C LEU A 193 -11.02 2.37 -11.63
N ALA A 194 -10.52 3.61 -11.62
CA ALA A 194 -10.48 4.47 -12.80
C ALA A 194 -9.65 3.82 -13.91
N ALA A 195 -8.46 3.31 -13.59
CA ALA A 195 -7.61 2.61 -14.55
C ALA A 195 -8.31 1.36 -15.12
N GLY A 196 -8.90 0.52 -14.26
CA GLY A 196 -9.64 -0.68 -14.67
C GLY A 196 -10.86 -0.39 -15.55
N ARG A 197 -11.52 0.76 -15.35
CA ARG A 197 -12.66 1.22 -16.18
C ARG A 197 -12.23 2.00 -17.44
N GLY A 198 -10.94 2.12 -17.73
CA GLY A 198 -10.46 2.87 -18.89
C GLY A 198 -10.46 4.39 -18.74
N ARG A 199 -10.71 4.91 -17.52
CA ARG A 199 -10.64 6.33 -17.18
C ARG A 199 -9.19 6.71 -16.85
N PHE A 200 -8.31 6.57 -17.84
CA PHE A 200 -6.85 6.63 -17.64
C PHE A 200 -6.37 7.99 -17.14
N ASP A 201 -6.90 9.10 -17.66
CA ASP A 201 -6.54 10.45 -17.22
C ASP A 201 -6.90 10.68 -15.75
N GLU A 202 -8.06 10.16 -15.31
CA GLU A 202 -8.48 10.21 -13.90
C GLU A 202 -7.54 9.38 -13.02
N ALA A 203 -7.13 8.19 -13.49
CA ALA A 203 -6.19 7.34 -12.76
C ALA A 203 -4.83 8.02 -12.56
N TYR A 204 -4.28 8.67 -13.59
CA TYR A 204 -3.04 9.44 -13.48
C TYR A 204 -3.19 10.65 -12.55
N ALA A 205 -4.27 11.42 -12.69
CA ALA A 205 -4.51 12.60 -11.84
C ALA A 205 -4.58 12.23 -10.35
N LEU A 206 -5.35 11.19 -10.00
CA LEU A 206 -5.44 10.70 -8.62
C LEU A 206 -4.09 10.17 -8.12
N ALA A 207 -3.34 9.47 -8.97
CA ALA A 207 -2.01 8.99 -8.63
C ALA A 207 -1.02 10.14 -8.40
N ASP A 208 -1.13 11.23 -9.16
CA ASP A 208 -0.30 12.44 -8.99
C ASP A 208 -0.63 13.16 -7.68
N GLU A 209 -1.92 13.28 -7.32
CA GLU A 209 -2.34 13.81 -6.03
C GLU A 209 -1.74 13.02 -4.85
N ILE A 210 -1.78 11.67 -4.92
CA ILE A 210 -1.19 10.81 -3.88
C ILE A 210 0.31 11.07 -3.77
N THR A 211 1.04 11.07 -4.89
CA THR A 211 2.48 11.32 -4.91
C THR A 211 2.81 12.71 -4.32
N HIS A 212 2.08 13.75 -4.74
CA HIS A 212 2.28 15.12 -4.29
C HIS A 212 2.04 15.28 -2.78
N TRP A 213 1.03 14.59 -2.25
CA TRP A 213 0.76 14.58 -0.82
C TRP A 213 1.82 13.80 -0.01
N ALA A 214 2.24 12.63 -0.53
CA ALA A 214 3.07 11.66 0.18
C ALA A 214 4.55 12.06 0.31
N LEU A 215 5.15 12.55 -0.78
CA LEU A 215 6.59 12.87 -0.83
C LEU A 215 7.05 13.87 0.24
N PRO A 216 6.42 15.06 0.42
CA PRO A 216 6.85 16.02 1.44
C PRO A 216 6.65 15.52 2.88
N ARG A 217 5.80 14.49 3.07
CA ARG A 217 5.48 13.89 4.38
C ARG A 217 6.28 12.61 4.67
N GLY A 218 7.17 12.19 3.76
CA GLY A 218 7.98 10.98 3.91
C GLY A 218 7.17 9.67 3.88
N VAL A 219 5.95 9.68 3.33
CA VAL A 219 5.08 8.50 3.26
C VAL A 219 5.42 7.67 2.01
N ALA A 220 6.59 7.04 2.02
CA ALA A 220 7.13 6.32 0.87
C ALA A 220 6.15 5.25 0.32
N ALA A 221 5.42 4.56 1.20
CA ALA A 221 4.43 3.56 0.78
C ALA A 221 3.30 4.16 -0.07
N ALA A 222 2.81 5.37 0.26
CA ALA A 222 1.75 6.00 -0.52
C ALA A 222 2.25 6.39 -1.93
N ALA A 223 3.48 6.91 -2.02
CA ALA A 223 4.11 7.21 -3.31
C ALA A 223 4.35 5.95 -4.16
N LEU A 224 4.69 4.83 -3.51
CA LEU A 224 4.82 3.52 -4.13
C LEU A 224 3.46 3.00 -4.63
N PHE A 225 2.41 3.06 -3.81
CA PHE A 225 1.05 2.63 -4.17
C PHE A 225 0.52 3.41 -5.37
N ALA A 226 0.89 4.68 -5.51
CA ALA A 226 0.52 5.49 -6.65
C ALA A 226 1.11 4.97 -7.97
N GLN A 227 2.14 4.12 -7.97
CA GLN A 227 2.63 3.49 -9.20
C GLN A 227 1.65 2.45 -9.76
N HIS A 228 0.91 1.74 -8.92
CA HIS A 228 -0.02 0.69 -9.34
C HIS A 228 -1.10 1.18 -10.32
N PRO A 229 -1.90 2.24 -10.03
CA PRO A 229 -2.85 2.76 -11.02
C PRO A 229 -2.17 3.29 -12.30
N ARG A 230 -0.94 3.80 -12.22
CA ARG A 230 -0.16 4.22 -13.40
C ARG A 230 0.24 3.04 -14.27
N VAL A 231 0.64 1.91 -13.67
CA VAL A 231 0.89 0.65 -14.38
C VAL A 231 -0.36 0.21 -15.12
N LEU A 232 -1.50 0.10 -14.41
CA LEU A 232 -2.75 -0.34 -15.01
C LEU A 232 -3.22 0.58 -16.15
N ALA A 233 -3.10 1.90 -15.96
CA ALA A 233 -3.47 2.86 -16.99
C ALA A 233 -2.58 2.76 -18.24
N ALA A 234 -1.26 2.69 -18.06
CA ALA A 234 -0.33 2.51 -19.16
C ALA A 234 -0.56 1.19 -19.91
N MET A 235 -0.81 0.10 -19.18
CA MET A 235 -1.17 -1.21 -19.75
C MET A 235 -2.46 -1.13 -20.57
N GLY A 236 -3.50 -0.48 -20.03
CA GLY A 236 -4.78 -0.30 -20.72
C GLY A 236 -4.68 0.56 -21.99
N GLN A 237 -3.74 1.50 -22.03
CA GLN A 237 -3.46 2.33 -23.21
C GLN A 237 -2.50 1.66 -24.22
N GLY A 238 -1.93 0.50 -23.88
CA GLY A 238 -0.90 -0.16 -24.68
C GLY A 238 0.47 0.52 -24.66
N ASP A 239 0.70 1.46 -23.73
CA ASP A 239 2.01 2.07 -23.50
C ASP A 239 2.86 1.17 -22.59
N TYR A 240 3.36 0.09 -23.18
CA TYR A 240 4.15 -0.91 -22.47
C TYR A 240 5.50 -0.36 -21.96
N ASP A 241 6.04 0.70 -22.57
CA ASP A 241 7.26 1.33 -22.07
C ASP A 241 7.00 2.10 -20.77
N ALA A 242 5.91 2.88 -20.70
CA ALA A 242 5.51 3.56 -19.47
C ALA A 242 5.11 2.54 -18.38
N ALA A 243 4.35 1.50 -18.73
CA ALA A 243 3.96 0.43 -17.81
C ALA A 243 5.18 -0.24 -17.18
N PHE A 244 6.20 -0.57 -17.99
CA PHE A 244 7.46 -1.12 -17.51
C PHE A 244 8.16 -0.16 -16.54
N GLY A 245 8.23 1.13 -16.88
CA GLY A 245 8.85 2.15 -16.04
C GLY A 245 8.19 2.30 -14.66
N HIS A 246 6.85 2.36 -14.63
CA HIS A 246 6.09 2.45 -13.38
C HIS A 246 6.22 1.20 -12.51
N ALA A 247 6.14 0.01 -13.09
CA ALA A 247 6.29 -1.23 -12.35
C ALA A 247 7.72 -1.44 -11.84
N ALA A 248 8.73 -1.10 -12.66
CA ALA A 248 10.14 -1.15 -12.28
C ALA A 248 10.51 -0.16 -11.17
N ALA A 249 9.77 0.94 -11.04
CA ALA A 249 9.93 1.89 -9.94
C ALA A 249 9.45 1.31 -8.60
N MET A 250 8.54 0.34 -8.62
CA MET A 250 8.12 -0.37 -7.40
C MET A 250 9.14 -1.42 -6.97
N SER A 251 9.56 -2.27 -7.90
CA SER A 251 10.59 -3.28 -7.65
C SER A 251 11.43 -3.47 -8.91
N PRO A 252 12.78 -3.52 -8.80
CA PRO A 252 13.64 -3.71 -9.96
C PRO A 252 13.27 -4.97 -10.76
N PRO A 253 13.35 -4.93 -12.11
CA PRO A 253 13.10 -6.10 -12.93
C PRO A 253 13.93 -7.32 -12.53
N GLY A 254 13.26 -8.47 -12.38
CA GLY A 254 13.88 -9.72 -11.92
C GLY A 254 14.10 -9.82 -10.41
N VAL A 255 13.66 -8.82 -9.64
CA VAL A 255 13.74 -8.82 -8.18
C VAL A 255 12.35 -8.61 -7.59
N LEU A 256 11.99 -9.40 -6.58
CA LEU A 256 10.88 -9.11 -5.68
C LEU A 256 11.46 -8.49 -4.39
N ALA A 257 11.46 -7.16 -4.35
CA ALA A 257 12.06 -6.40 -3.27
C ALA A 257 11.36 -6.71 -1.92
N SER A 258 12.17 -6.85 -0.88
CA SER A 258 11.68 -7.05 0.50
C SER A 258 11.04 -5.77 1.02
N HIS A 259 10.00 -5.88 1.85
CA HIS A 259 9.27 -4.73 2.44
C HIS A 259 8.52 -3.84 1.43
N VAL A 260 8.28 -4.37 0.23
CA VAL A 260 7.51 -3.74 -0.86
C VAL A 260 6.42 -4.72 -1.34
N PRO A 261 5.53 -5.19 -0.46
CA PRO A 261 4.57 -6.25 -0.80
C PRO A 261 3.66 -5.88 -1.98
N HIS A 262 3.32 -4.59 -2.11
CA HIS A 262 2.43 -4.10 -3.17
C HIS A 262 2.96 -4.34 -4.60
N CYS A 263 4.27 -4.57 -4.78
CA CYS A 263 4.81 -4.90 -6.10
C CYS A 263 4.29 -6.24 -6.64
N THR A 264 3.82 -7.15 -5.79
CA THR A 264 3.25 -8.44 -6.23
C THR A 264 1.97 -8.26 -7.02
N TRP A 265 1.30 -7.13 -6.90
CA TRP A 265 0.05 -6.85 -7.65
C TRP A 265 0.29 -6.34 -9.07
N VAL A 266 1.53 -5.95 -9.40
CA VAL A 266 1.91 -5.50 -10.75
C VAL A 266 3.01 -6.37 -11.38
N MET A 267 3.37 -7.48 -10.75
CA MET A 267 4.51 -8.30 -11.18
C MET A 267 4.28 -8.93 -12.57
N PHE A 268 3.03 -9.29 -12.89
CA PHE A 268 2.68 -9.82 -14.21
C PHE A 268 2.64 -8.72 -15.26
N ASP A 269 2.18 -7.52 -14.93
CA ASP A 269 2.24 -6.36 -15.82
C ASP A 269 3.68 -6.00 -16.19
N LEU A 270 4.61 -6.08 -15.22
CA LEU A 270 6.04 -5.87 -15.50
C LEU A 270 6.59 -6.88 -16.51
N VAL A 271 6.21 -8.16 -16.37
CA VAL A 271 6.62 -9.24 -17.29
C VAL A 271 6.02 -9.02 -18.67
N GLU A 272 4.72 -8.75 -18.77
CA GLU A 272 4.04 -8.50 -20.04
C GLU A 272 4.64 -7.27 -20.74
N ALA A 273 4.82 -6.17 -20.02
CA ALA A 273 5.45 -4.96 -20.53
C ALA A 273 6.87 -5.23 -21.03
N ALA A 274 7.67 -6.03 -20.30
CA ALA A 274 9.01 -6.43 -20.73
C ALA A 274 8.98 -7.28 -22.02
N VAL A 275 8.05 -8.22 -22.15
CA VAL A 275 7.90 -9.04 -23.35
C VAL A 275 7.51 -8.19 -24.55
N ARG A 276 6.50 -7.32 -24.39
CA ARG A 276 5.98 -6.45 -25.46
C ARG A 276 6.99 -5.44 -25.99
N THR A 277 7.98 -5.10 -25.16
CA THR A 277 9.03 -4.14 -25.49
C THR A 277 10.37 -4.81 -25.85
N GLY A 278 10.40 -6.14 -25.99
CA GLY A 278 11.60 -6.88 -26.40
C GLY A 278 12.68 -7.00 -25.33
N ARG A 279 12.35 -6.77 -24.05
CA ARG A 279 13.28 -6.85 -22.91
C ARG A 279 13.43 -8.28 -22.36
N THR A 280 13.47 -9.28 -23.25
CA THR A 280 13.36 -10.72 -22.92
C THR A 280 14.68 -11.43 -22.65
N SER A 281 15.83 -10.75 -22.69
CA SER A 281 17.13 -11.42 -22.55
C SER A 281 17.57 -11.65 -21.09
N ARG A 282 17.95 -12.91 -20.85
CA ARG A 282 18.34 -13.67 -19.64
C ARG A 282 19.51 -13.11 -18.80
N ARG A 283 19.53 -11.82 -18.46
CA ARG A 283 20.47 -11.25 -17.46
C ARG A 283 20.02 -9.85 -16.99
N CYS A 284 19.05 -9.79 -16.07
CA CYS A 284 18.82 -8.58 -15.24
C CYS A 284 19.84 -8.43 -14.08
N GLY A 285 20.96 -9.16 -14.13
CA GLY A 285 22.12 -8.92 -13.27
C GLY A 285 23.32 -8.53 -14.13
N THR A 286 23.97 -7.40 -13.82
CA THR A 286 25.32 -6.98 -14.26
C THR A 286 25.50 -6.15 -15.54
N ARG A 287 24.47 -5.62 -16.20
CA ARG A 287 24.65 -4.39 -17.00
C ARG A 287 23.97 -3.24 -16.29
N THR A 288 24.78 -2.40 -15.67
CA THR A 288 24.46 -1.07 -15.17
C THR A 288 23.52 -0.39 -16.16
N TRP A 289 22.22 -0.35 -15.84
CA TRP A 289 21.36 0.65 -16.43
C TRP A 289 21.78 1.99 -15.83
N PRO A 290 22.00 3.02 -16.65
CA PRO A 290 22.42 4.31 -16.13
C PRO A 290 21.31 4.78 -15.20
N ALA A 291 21.70 4.94 -13.94
CA ALA A 291 20.93 5.67 -12.95
C ALA A 291 20.28 6.88 -13.62
N CYS A 292 19.01 7.14 -13.31
CA CYS A 292 18.38 8.44 -13.50
C CYS A 292 19.43 9.52 -13.23
N ARG A 293 19.90 10.19 -14.28
CA ARG A 293 20.71 11.39 -14.09
C ARG A 293 19.79 12.43 -13.42
N PRO A 294 20.24 13.12 -12.36
CA PRO A 294 19.49 14.22 -11.80
C PRO A 294 19.50 15.35 -12.83
N GLY A 295 18.31 15.71 -13.34
CA GLY A 295 18.16 16.78 -14.34
C GLY A 295 17.29 16.36 -15.51
N TRP A 296 15.98 16.22 -15.27
CA TRP A 296 14.98 16.34 -16.33
C TRP A 296 14.82 17.83 -16.68
N PRO A 297 15.04 18.27 -17.93
CA PRO A 297 14.53 19.55 -18.39
C PRO A 297 13.10 19.35 -18.88
N CYS A 298 12.15 20.01 -18.22
CA CYS A 298 10.88 20.41 -18.83
C CYS A 298 11.18 21.16 -20.14
N SER A 299 10.76 20.62 -21.28
CA SER A 299 10.16 21.31 -22.43
C SER A 299 10.41 20.53 -23.73
N ARG A 300 9.32 20.15 -24.41
CA ARG A 300 9.35 19.85 -25.84
C ARG A 300 9.60 21.17 -26.58
N PRO A 301 10.56 21.28 -27.52
CA PRO A 301 10.57 22.43 -28.41
C PRO A 301 9.50 22.25 -29.48
N ALA A 302 8.66 23.27 -29.63
CA ALA A 302 7.75 23.43 -30.76
C ALA A 302 8.53 23.42 -32.08
N ARG A 303 8.04 22.66 -33.06
CA ARG A 303 8.52 22.71 -34.44
C ARG A 303 8.31 24.12 -34.99
N ARG A 304 9.40 24.81 -35.37
CA ARG A 304 9.33 26.00 -36.24
C ARG A 304 9.06 25.57 -37.68
N PRO A 305 8.19 26.25 -38.44
CA PRO A 305 8.09 26.04 -39.88
C PRO A 305 9.28 26.72 -40.58
N SER A 306 9.80 26.04 -41.61
CA SER A 306 10.85 26.49 -42.50
C SER A 306 10.42 27.72 -43.31
N SER A 307 11.16 28.82 -43.21
CA SER A 307 11.09 29.95 -44.12
C SER A 307 11.78 29.60 -45.44
N SER A 308 11.02 29.47 -46.52
CA SER A 308 11.54 29.49 -47.89
C SER A 308 11.54 30.93 -48.39
N THR A 309 12.73 31.45 -48.64
CA THR A 309 13.00 32.70 -49.35
C THR A 309 12.68 32.53 -50.83
N THR A 310 11.82 33.39 -51.40
CA THR A 310 11.80 33.66 -52.84
C THR A 310 11.81 35.18 -53.05
N THR A 311 12.77 35.60 -53.86
CA THR A 311 13.14 36.97 -54.21
C THR A 311 12.50 37.39 -55.54
N SER A 312 12.12 38.68 -55.64
CA SER A 312 11.75 39.47 -56.84
C SER A 312 10.40 39.12 -57.51
N ARG A 313 9.57 40.07 -57.96
CA ARG A 313 9.72 41.48 -58.36
C ARG A 313 8.55 42.31 -57.85
#